data_AF-A0A9N8EGI7-F1
#
_entry.id   AF-A0A9N8EGI7-F1
#
_cell.length_a   1.000
_cell.length_b   1.000
_cell.length_c   1.000
_cell.angle_alpha   90.00
_cell.angle_beta   90.00
_cell.angle_gamma   90.00
#
_symmetry.space_group_name_H-M   'P 1'
#
loop_
_entity.id
_entity.type
_entity.pdbx_description
1 polymer ?
#
loop_
_entity_poly.entity_id
_entity_poly.type
_entity_poly.pdbx_seq_one_letter_code
_entity_poly.pdbx_strand_id
1 'polypeptide(L)'
;MKIAVLASLLATAAAFAPAQQRVAHSTALASTSEDYWDPLGLYTLGNGEAFDTFPNMFPNEQFLSEAERKHGRMAMLGWTGIWATTEGGLGLGLHFPGFPVEPDWTKALGVFAAEEPAWFGGILAFIMIAEGEGVGHTGDNFRGKSTKTPGDMGFDYLGLKKKLSAEKQAHYLESELKNGRAAMIAMASLFSFKAVEGSVPLMELIGAN
;
A
#
# COMPACT_ATOMS: atom_id res chain seq x y z
N MET A 1 -49.21 -53.73 31.02
CA MET A 1 -48.40 -54.13 29.83
C MET A 1 -48.64 -53.29 28.57
N LYS A 2 -49.78 -52.61 28.37
CA LYS A 2 -50.06 -51.86 27.13
C LYS A 2 -49.42 -50.46 27.04
N ILE A 3 -49.09 -49.83 28.18
CA ILE A 3 -48.53 -48.46 28.22
C ILE A 3 -47.01 -48.45 28.01
N ALA A 4 -46.30 -49.49 28.45
CA ALA A 4 -44.83 -49.58 28.35
C ALA A 4 -44.34 -49.75 26.89
N VAL A 5 -45.09 -50.46 26.05
CA VAL A 5 -44.75 -50.69 24.63
C VAL A 5 -44.88 -49.41 23.81
N LEU A 6 -45.82 -48.54 24.17
CA LEU A 6 -46.07 -47.26 23.48
C LEU A 6 -44.97 -46.23 23.80
N ALA A 7 -44.45 -46.25 25.03
CA ALA A 7 -43.35 -45.38 25.46
C ALA A 7 -42.01 -45.75 24.79
N SER A 8 -41.73 -47.04 24.58
CA SER A 8 -40.51 -47.48 23.88
C SER A 8 -40.51 -47.14 22.39
N LEU A 9 -41.67 -47.15 21.73
CA LEU A 9 -41.80 -46.79 20.31
C LEU A 9 -41.63 -45.28 20.07
N LEU A 10 -42.14 -44.44 20.98
CA LEU A 10 -41.95 -42.98 20.93
C LEU A 10 -40.48 -42.58 21.19
N ALA A 11 -39.77 -43.32 22.05
CA ALA A 11 -38.34 -43.09 22.30
C ALA A 11 -37.46 -43.41 21.08
N THR A 12 -37.81 -44.43 20.28
CA THR A 12 -37.08 -44.76 19.04
C THR A 12 -37.29 -43.74 17.91
N ALA A 13 -38.42 -43.04 17.88
CA ALA A 13 -38.70 -42.04 16.83
C ALA A 13 -37.90 -40.74 17.03
N ALA A 14 -37.59 -40.37 18.28
CA ALA A 14 -36.82 -39.16 18.58
C ALA A 14 -35.31 -39.29 18.32
N ALA A 15 -34.79 -40.52 18.22
CA ALA A 15 -33.36 -40.78 17.99
C ALA A 15 -32.92 -40.61 16.52
N PHE A 16 -33.86 -40.43 15.58
CA PHE A 16 -33.60 -40.24 14.15
C PHE A 16 -34.03 -38.86 13.62
N ALA A 17 -34.22 -37.87 14.50
CA ALA A 17 -34.37 -36.49 14.05
C ALA A 17 -33.02 -36.00 13.49
N PRO A 18 -32.94 -35.47 12.26
CA PRO A 18 -31.69 -34.94 11.74
C PRO A 18 -31.24 -33.80 12.66
N ALA A 19 -30.07 -33.96 13.28
CA ALA A 19 -29.43 -32.88 14.01
C ALA A 19 -29.28 -31.70 13.05
N GLN A 20 -29.93 -30.58 13.37
CA GLN A 20 -29.84 -29.36 12.60
C GLN A 20 -28.37 -28.91 12.65
N GLN A 21 -27.60 -29.26 11.62
CA GLN A 21 -26.24 -28.81 11.47
C GLN A 21 -26.32 -27.29 11.49
N ARG A 22 -25.83 -26.68 12.58
CA ARG A 22 -25.54 -25.25 12.57
C ARG A 22 -24.49 -25.09 11.48
N VAL A 23 -24.94 -24.68 10.30
CA VAL A 23 -24.07 -24.17 9.27
C VAL A 23 -23.39 -22.98 9.94
N ALA A 24 -22.14 -23.17 10.34
CA ALA A 24 -21.31 -22.04 10.68
C ALA A 24 -21.33 -21.17 9.43
N HIS A 25 -21.99 -20.02 9.48
CA HIS A 25 -21.80 -18.99 8.47
C HIS A 25 -20.35 -18.56 8.63
N SER A 26 -19.43 -19.26 7.96
CA SER A 26 -18.13 -18.69 7.69
C SER A 26 -18.43 -17.42 6.92
N THR A 27 -18.04 -16.27 7.46
CA THR A 27 -17.88 -15.03 6.70
C THR A 27 -16.69 -15.19 5.76
N ALA A 28 -16.69 -16.24 4.96
CA ALA A 28 -15.79 -16.37 3.84
C ALA A 28 -16.28 -15.35 2.83
N LEU A 29 -15.53 -14.25 2.73
CA LEU A 29 -15.65 -13.29 1.65
C LEU A 29 -15.59 -14.08 0.34
N ALA A 30 -16.72 -14.17 -0.35
CA ALA A 30 -16.78 -14.72 -1.70
C ALA A 30 -16.16 -13.69 -2.65
N SER A 31 -14.85 -13.50 -2.59
CA SER A 31 -14.13 -12.84 -3.67
C SER A 31 -14.00 -13.87 -4.78
N THR A 32 -14.91 -13.81 -5.74
CA THR A 32 -14.69 -14.42 -7.05
C THR A 32 -13.35 -13.91 -7.56
N SER A 33 -12.39 -14.82 -7.76
CA SER A 33 -10.97 -14.52 -7.96
C SER A 33 -10.62 -13.75 -9.24
N GLU A 34 -11.62 -13.30 -10.01
CA GLU A 34 -11.43 -12.48 -11.21
C GLU A 34 -11.90 -11.02 -11.05
N ASP A 35 -12.77 -10.72 -10.08
CA ASP A 35 -13.29 -9.37 -9.87
C ASP A 35 -12.74 -8.78 -8.56
N TYR A 36 -12.12 -7.60 -8.66
CA TYR A 36 -11.64 -6.86 -7.49
C TYR A 36 -12.82 -6.48 -6.59
N TRP A 37 -12.69 -6.69 -5.27
CA TRP A 37 -13.74 -6.36 -4.31
C TRP A 37 -13.93 -4.83 -4.24
N ASP A 38 -14.94 -4.34 -4.95
CA ASP A 38 -15.30 -2.92 -5.00
C ASP A 38 -16.81 -2.71 -4.78
N PRO A 39 -17.28 -2.82 -3.52
CA PRO A 39 -18.69 -2.63 -3.20
C PRO A 39 -19.17 -1.18 -3.37
N LEU A 40 -18.25 -0.22 -3.52
CA LEU A 40 -18.54 1.21 -3.62
C LEU A 40 -18.33 1.77 -5.03
N GLY A 41 -17.89 0.96 -5.99
CA GLY A 41 -17.60 1.42 -7.36
C GLY A 41 -16.48 2.46 -7.43
N LEU A 42 -15.57 2.46 -6.44
CA LEU A 42 -14.47 3.43 -6.36
C LEU A 42 -13.30 3.09 -7.30
N TYR A 43 -13.21 1.84 -7.75
CA TYR A 43 -12.21 1.38 -8.70
C TYR A 43 -12.62 1.71 -10.15
N THR A 44 -13.92 1.71 -10.46
CA THR A 44 -14.41 2.10 -11.79
C THR A 44 -14.32 3.62 -11.95
N LEU A 45 -13.16 4.08 -12.41
CA LEU A 45 -13.00 5.44 -12.91
C LEU A 45 -13.93 5.58 -14.11
N GLY A 46 -14.92 6.48 -14.00
CA GLY A 46 -16.05 6.57 -14.92
C GLY A 46 -15.64 6.83 -16.36
N ASN A 47 -15.42 5.77 -17.13
CA ASN A 47 -15.29 5.83 -18.59
C ASN A 47 -16.67 5.86 -19.25
N GLY A 48 -17.54 6.76 -18.79
CA GLY A 48 -18.92 6.89 -19.27
C GLY A 48 -19.33 8.36 -19.43
N GLU A 49 -20.37 8.59 -20.23
CA GLU A 49 -20.88 9.91 -20.65
C GLU A 49 -21.14 10.90 -19.50
N ALA A 50 -21.34 10.41 -18.26
CA ALA A 50 -21.52 11.25 -17.08
C ALA A 50 -20.25 12.03 -16.66
N PHE A 51 -19.06 11.48 -16.92
CA PHE A 51 -17.77 12.09 -16.60
C PHE A 51 -17.22 12.97 -17.73
N ASP A 52 -17.76 12.80 -18.95
CA ASP A 52 -17.43 13.56 -20.15
C ASP A 52 -18.09 14.95 -20.18
N THR A 53 -18.94 15.28 -19.20
CA THR A 53 -19.54 16.62 -19.08
C THR A 53 -18.53 17.70 -18.70
N PHE A 54 -17.34 17.33 -18.19
CA PHE A 54 -16.23 18.25 -17.94
C PHE A 54 -14.88 17.70 -18.42
N PRO A 55 -14.56 17.87 -19.72
CA PRO A 55 -13.26 17.47 -20.26
C PRO A 55 -12.12 18.15 -19.50
N ASN A 56 -11.20 17.36 -18.95
CA ASN A 56 -10.05 17.78 -18.11
C ASN A 56 -10.34 18.17 -16.64
N MET A 57 -11.52 17.91 -16.09
CA MET A 57 -11.74 18.15 -14.64
C MET A 57 -11.24 16.98 -13.79
N PHE A 58 -11.24 15.78 -14.36
CA PHE A 58 -10.94 14.57 -13.64
C PHE A 58 -9.78 13.81 -14.29
N PRO A 59 -8.90 13.19 -13.47
CA PRO A 59 -7.75 12.46 -13.96
C PRO A 59 -8.17 11.15 -14.64
N ASN A 60 -7.52 10.82 -15.76
CA ASN A 60 -7.60 9.50 -16.36
C ASN A 60 -6.93 8.41 -15.47
N GLU A 61 -7.32 7.15 -15.65
CA GLU A 61 -6.72 5.98 -14.98
C GLU A 61 -5.20 5.92 -15.12
N GLN A 62 -4.66 6.35 -16.26
CA GLN A 62 -3.21 6.39 -16.48
C GLN A 62 -2.50 7.31 -15.47
N PHE A 63 -3.07 8.48 -15.19
CA PHE A 63 -2.52 9.41 -14.20
C PHE A 63 -2.59 8.83 -12.78
N LEU A 64 -3.72 8.22 -12.42
CA LEU A 64 -3.90 7.65 -11.09
C LEU A 64 -2.98 6.44 -10.85
N SER A 65 -2.80 5.59 -11.86
CA SER A 65 -1.87 4.46 -11.82
C SER A 65 -0.40 4.90 -11.69
N GLU A 66 -0.02 5.97 -12.37
CA GLU A 66 1.32 6.56 -12.22
C GLU A 66 1.50 7.19 -10.84
N ALA A 67 0.51 7.95 -10.38
CA ALA A 67 0.52 8.59 -9.06
C ALA A 67 0.64 7.55 -7.95
N GLU A 68 -0.12 6.45 -8.03
CA GLU A 68 -0.04 5.33 -7.09
C GLU A 68 1.37 4.73 -7.04
N ARG A 69 1.98 4.44 -8.19
CA ARG A 69 3.34 3.89 -8.23
C ARG A 69 4.39 4.86 -7.68
N LYS A 70 4.26 6.17 -7.97
CA LYS A 70 5.17 7.18 -7.42
C LYS A 70 5.07 7.24 -5.90
N HIS A 71 3.86 7.34 -5.35
CA HIS A 71 3.65 7.34 -3.90
C HIS A 71 4.11 6.04 -3.24
N GLY A 72 3.85 4.89 -3.88
CA GLY A 72 4.31 3.58 -3.41
C GLY A 72 5.83 3.50 -3.31
N ARG A 73 6.57 3.93 -4.36
CA ARG A 73 8.04 3.95 -4.34
C ARG A 73 8.60 4.91 -3.30
N MET A 74 8.05 6.12 -3.20
CA MET A 74 8.47 7.10 -2.20
C MET A 74 8.18 6.62 -0.78
N ALA A 75 7.04 5.97 -0.54
CA ALA A 75 6.71 5.40 0.76
C ALA A 75 7.61 4.22 1.12
N MET A 76 7.95 3.35 0.15
CA MET A 76 8.92 2.27 0.37
C MET A 76 10.28 2.83 0.80
N LEU A 77 10.80 3.82 0.06
CA LEU A 77 12.07 4.48 0.41
C LEU A 77 12.00 5.18 1.77
N GLY A 78 10.94 5.95 2.02
CA GLY A 78 10.72 6.64 3.28
C GLY A 78 10.66 5.71 4.49
N TRP A 79 9.92 4.60 4.37
CA TRP A 79 9.80 3.60 5.43
C TRP A 79 11.15 2.93 5.71
N THR A 80 11.87 2.50 4.68
CA THR A 80 13.21 1.90 4.84
C THR A 80 14.24 2.90 5.37
N GLY A 81 14.11 4.19 5.04
CA GLY A 81 14.98 5.24 5.55
C GLY A 81 14.81 5.45 7.06
N ILE A 82 13.56 5.58 7.54
CA ILE A 82 13.27 5.67 8.98
C ILE A 82 13.79 4.43 9.70
N TRP A 83 13.55 3.24 9.14
CA TRP A 83 14.03 1.99 9.72
C TRP A 83 15.56 1.90 9.76
N ALA A 84 16.25 2.43 8.75
CA ALA A 84 17.71 2.45 8.72
C ALA A 84 18.30 3.43 9.76
N THR A 85 17.70 4.60 9.95
CA THR A 85 18.28 5.67 10.80
C THR A 85 17.88 5.61 12.26
N THR A 86 16.76 4.96 12.61
CA THR A 86 16.29 4.90 14.01
C THR A 86 17.25 4.07 14.86
N GLU A 87 17.74 4.64 15.96
CA GLU A 87 18.57 3.95 16.94
C GLU A 87 17.70 3.22 17.98
N GLY A 88 17.82 1.90 18.05
CA GLY A 88 17.04 1.06 18.99
C GLY A 88 15.79 0.40 18.38
N GLY A 89 15.20 -0.53 19.14
CA GLY A 89 14.04 -1.32 18.69
C GLY A 89 14.38 -2.21 17.48
N LEU A 90 13.58 -2.10 16.42
CA LEU A 90 13.78 -2.83 15.16
C LEU A 90 14.75 -2.13 14.19
N GLY A 91 15.22 -0.91 14.48
CA GLY A 91 16.04 -0.11 13.56
C GLY A 91 17.52 -0.50 13.52
N LEU A 92 18.19 -0.18 12.41
CA LEU A 92 19.62 -0.51 12.21
C LEU A 92 20.59 0.52 12.84
N GLY A 93 20.12 1.71 13.21
CA GLY A 93 20.97 2.78 13.76
C GLY A 93 22.09 3.23 12.81
N LEU A 94 21.88 3.17 11.50
CA LEU A 94 22.85 3.61 10.51
C LEU A 94 22.87 5.14 10.46
N HIS A 95 24.04 5.70 10.75
CA HIS A 95 24.31 7.13 10.67
C HIS A 95 25.52 7.40 9.75
N PHE A 96 25.43 8.44 8.93
CA PHE A 96 26.54 8.89 8.10
C PHE A 96 27.48 9.76 8.94
N PRO A 97 28.75 9.37 9.13
CA PRO A 97 29.66 10.11 9.99
C PRO A 97 29.85 11.55 9.47
N GLY A 98 29.61 12.53 10.35
CA GLY A 98 29.75 13.96 10.04
C GLY A 98 28.45 14.71 9.76
N PHE A 99 27.29 14.05 9.85
CA PHE A 99 25.98 14.70 9.76
C PHE A 99 25.34 14.87 11.16
N PRO A 100 24.32 15.75 11.31
CA PRO A 100 23.55 15.85 12.55
C PRO A 100 22.90 14.51 12.93
N VAL A 101 22.89 14.22 14.23
CA VAL A 101 22.14 13.10 14.82
C VAL A 101 20.95 13.67 15.54
N GLU A 102 19.75 13.35 15.06
CA GLU A 102 18.49 13.67 15.74
C GLU A 102 17.74 12.36 16.01
N PRO A 103 17.40 12.05 17.28
CA PRO A 103 16.71 10.80 17.62
C PRO A 103 15.26 10.78 17.10
N ASP A 104 14.64 11.94 16.90
CA ASP A 104 13.30 12.07 16.35
C ASP A 104 13.35 12.22 14.82
N TRP A 105 13.03 11.14 14.11
CA TRP A 105 13.02 11.11 12.65
C TRP A 105 12.09 12.16 12.01
N THR A 106 11.06 12.63 12.73
CA THR A 106 10.14 13.67 12.22
C THR A 106 10.78 15.06 12.17
N LYS A 107 11.76 15.32 13.06
CA LYS A 107 12.49 16.59 13.16
C LYS A 107 13.81 16.56 12.42
N ALA A 108 14.35 15.36 12.17
CA ALA A 108 15.63 15.15 11.50
C ALA A 108 15.78 15.92 10.19
N LEU A 109 14.70 16.04 9.39
CA LEU A 109 14.72 16.83 8.15
C LEU A 109 14.98 18.32 8.38
N GLY A 110 14.38 18.89 9.43
CA GLY A 110 14.55 20.31 9.77
C GLY A 110 15.95 20.60 10.30
N VAL A 111 16.50 19.71 11.13
CA VAL A 111 17.88 19.81 11.63
C VAL A 111 18.88 19.70 10.48
N PHE A 112 18.70 18.72 9.60
CA PHE A 112 19.54 18.55 8.41
C PHE A 112 19.52 19.77 7.48
N ALA A 113 18.34 20.36 7.26
CA ALA A 113 18.20 21.56 6.44
C ALA A 113 18.86 22.80 7.07
N ALA A 114 18.90 22.89 8.41
CA ALA A 114 19.49 24.01 9.13
C ALA A 114 21.01 23.90 9.25
N GLU A 115 21.53 22.72 9.57
CA GLU A 115 22.97 22.50 9.79
C GLU A 115 23.74 22.28 8.50
N GLU A 116 23.15 21.60 7.51
CA GLU A 116 23.79 21.24 6.23
C GLU A 116 22.98 21.73 5.00
N PRO A 117 22.76 23.06 4.87
CA PRO A 117 21.91 23.61 3.82
C PRO A 117 22.44 23.34 2.41
N ALA A 118 23.76 23.19 2.24
CA ALA A 118 24.36 22.88 0.95
C ALA A 118 23.99 21.48 0.46
N TRP A 119 24.06 20.48 1.34
CA TRP A 119 23.65 19.11 1.03
C TRP A 119 22.15 19.00 0.82
N PHE A 120 21.35 19.64 1.68
CA PHE A 120 19.91 19.68 1.53
C PHE A 120 19.48 20.31 0.20
N GLY A 121 20.07 21.46 -0.15
CA GLY A 121 19.84 22.11 -1.44
C GLY A 121 20.27 21.25 -2.64
N GLY A 122 21.37 20.51 -2.53
CA GLY A 122 21.82 19.57 -3.55
C GLY A 122 20.84 18.42 -3.78
N ILE A 123 20.32 17.81 -2.71
CA ILE A 123 19.31 16.75 -2.79
C ILE A 123 18.01 17.28 -3.41
N LEU A 124 17.54 18.45 -2.97
CA LEU A 124 16.34 19.08 -3.55
C LEU A 124 16.53 19.41 -5.03
N ALA A 125 17.69 19.93 -5.43
CA ALA A 125 17.99 20.20 -6.83
C ALA A 125 17.98 18.91 -7.67
N PHE A 126 18.55 17.82 -7.15
CA PHE A 126 18.49 16.51 -7.81
C PHE A 126 17.06 16.01 -7.98
N ILE A 127 16.24 16.10 -6.92
CA ILE A 127 14.81 15.74 -6.98
C ILE A 127 14.07 16.61 -8.00
N MET A 128 14.33 17.92 -8.04
CA MET A 128 13.69 18.82 -9.02
C MET A 128 14.04 18.43 -10.46
N ILE A 129 15.28 18.06 -10.74
CA ILE A 129 15.69 17.62 -12.08
C ILE A 129 15.00 16.29 -12.45
N ALA A 130 15.01 15.32 -11.52
CA ALA A 130 14.41 14.01 -11.73
C ALA A 130 12.87 14.08 -11.90
N GLU A 131 12.19 14.86 -11.06
CA GLU A 131 10.74 15.09 -11.17
C GLU A 131 10.38 15.96 -12.38
N GLY A 132 11.24 16.92 -12.75
CA GLY A 132 11.04 17.80 -13.90
C GLY A 132 10.89 17.05 -15.22
N GLU A 133 11.63 15.96 -15.41
CA GLU A 133 11.47 15.07 -16.56
C GLU A 133 10.11 14.33 -16.55
N GLY A 134 9.62 13.97 -15.36
CA GLY A 134 8.32 13.32 -15.17
C GLY A 134 7.12 14.26 -15.39
N VAL A 135 7.23 15.53 -15.01
CA VAL A 135 6.16 16.54 -15.16
C VAL A 135 5.77 16.75 -16.62
N GLY A 136 6.73 16.69 -17.56
CA GLY A 136 6.47 16.85 -18.99
C GLY A 136 5.45 15.85 -19.57
N HIS A 137 5.32 14.68 -18.95
CA HIS A 137 4.42 13.60 -19.39
C HIS A 137 3.13 13.52 -18.57
N THR A 138 3.11 14.18 -17.41
CA THR A 138 1.98 14.16 -16.47
C THR A 138 0.72 14.77 -17.10
N GLY A 139 0.87 15.81 -17.92
CA GLY A 139 -0.25 16.44 -18.63
C GLY A 139 -0.88 15.55 -19.70
N ASP A 140 -0.12 14.64 -20.30
CA ASP A 140 -0.62 13.66 -21.28
C ASP A 140 -1.25 12.46 -20.57
N ASN A 141 -0.67 12.01 -19.44
CA ASN A 141 -1.24 10.99 -18.57
C ASN A 141 -2.60 11.43 -18.00
N PHE A 142 -2.74 12.71 -17.62
CA PHE A 142 -4.01 13.25 -17.13
C PHE A 142 -5.13 13.18 -18.19
N ARG A 143 -4.78 13.35 -19.47
CA ARG A 143 -5.70 13.33 -20.61
C ARG A 143 -5.87 11.95 -21.24
N GLY A 144 -5.18 10.93 -20.73
CA GLY A 144 -5.17 9.59 -21.32
C GLY A 144 -4.52 9.50 -22.71
N LYS A 145 -3.70 10.49 -23.09
CA LYS A 145 -3.05 10.58 -24.41
C LYS A 145 -1.62 10.03 -24.41
N SER A 146 -1.16 9.54 -23.27
CA SER A 146 0.20 9.06 -23.12
C SER A 146 0.39 7.70 -23.78
N THR A 147 1.51 7.55 -24.48
CA THR A 147 1.96 6.31 -25.12
C THR A 147 2.87 5.48 -24.21
N LYS A 148 3.25 6.01 -23.04
CA LYS A 148 4.15 5.35 -22.09
C LYS A 148 3.38 4.51 -21.09
N THR A 149 3.96 3.38 -20.68
CA THR A 149 3.41 2.58 -19.58
C THR A 149 3.48 3.40 -18.28
N PRO A 150 2.38 3.55 -17.52
CA PRO A 150 2.37 4.34 -16.30
C PRO A 150 3.46 3.89 -15.30
N GLY A 151 4.30 4.84 -14.87
CA GLY A 151 5.38 4.60 -13.91
C GLY A 151 6.64 3.91 -14.45
N ASP A 152 6.77 3.69 -15.76
CA ASP A 152 8.02 3.23 -16.38
C ASP A 152 8.91 4.43 -16.76
N MET A 153 9.96 4.65 -15.96
CA MET A 153 10.96 5.69 -16.21
C MET A 153 12.17 5.17 -17.00
N GLY A 154 12.12 3.94 -17.53
CA GLY A 154 13.23 3.36 -18.30
C GLY A 154 14.49 3.05 -17.46
N PHE A 155 14.37 3.09 -16.13
CA PHE A 155 15.47 2.80 -15.19
C PHE A 155 15.79 1.30 -15.17
N ASP A 156 16.59 0.84 -16.13
CA ASP A 156 17.12 -0.54 -16.20
C ASP A 156 18.62 -0.55 -16.53
N TYR A 157 19.43 0.09 -15.67
CA TYR A 157 20.89 0.16 -15.87
C TYR A 157 21.58 -1.21 -15.82
N LEU A 158 21.02 -2.17 -15.10
CA LEU A 158 21.56 -3.53 -14.97
C LEU A 158 21.02 -4.50 -16.04
N GLY A 159 20.12 -4.05 -16.92
CA GLY A 159 19.51 -4.87 -17.97
C GLY A 159 18.73 -6.07 -17.43
N LEU A 160 18.21 -5.97 -16.19
CA LEU A 160 17.53 -7.06 -15.50
C LEU A 160 16.19 -7.37 -16.15
N LYS A 161 15.49 -6.36 -16.70
CA LYS A 161 14.20 -6.56 -17.38
C LYS A 161 14.38 -7.45 -18.62
N LYS A 162 15.45 -7.25 -19.40
CA LYS A 162 15.72 -8.03 -20.63
C LYS A 162 16.08 -9.49 -20.37
N LYS A 163 16.56 -9.82 -19.16
CA LYS A 163 16.93 -11.20 -18.77
C LYS A 163 15.75 -12.00 -18.21
N LEU A 164 14.59 -11.37 -18.07
CA LEU A 164 13.46 -11.92 -17.35
C LEU A 164 12.31 -12.30 -18.29
N SER A 165 11.65 -13.44 -18.05
CA SER A 165 10.45 -13.81 -18.80
C SER A 165 9.30 -12.82 -18.55
N ALA A 166 8.40 -12.65 -19.53
CA ALA A 166 7.26 -11.74 -19.42
C ALA A 166 6.40 -12.01 -18.17
N GLU A 167 6.19 -13.29 -17.84
CA GLU A 167 5.45 -13.72 -16.64
C GLU A 167 6.14 -13.27 -15.34
N LYS A 168 7.46 -13.35 -15.27
CA LYS A 168 8.20 -12.90 -14.07
C LYS A 168 8.21 -11.38 -13.97
N GLN A 169 8.21 -10.67 -15.10
CA GLN A 169 8.08 -9.20 -15.10
C GLN A 169 6.72 -8.78 -14.54
N ALA A 170 5.63 -9.40 -14.99
CA ALA A 170 4.28 -9.15 -14.47
C ALA A 170 4.21 -9.41 -12.95
N HIS A 171 4.75 -10.55 -12.50
CA HIS A 171 4.80 -10.88 -11.07
C HIS A 171 5.58 -9.82 -10.26
N TYR A 172 6.73 -9.34 -10.75
CA TYR A 172 7.47 -8.31 -10.03
C TYR A 172 6.74 -6.96 -10.00
N LEU A 173 6.08 -6.56 -11.09
CA LEU A 173 5.25 -5.36 -11.12
C LEU A 173 4.09 -5.43 -10.11
N GLU A 174 3.44 -6.59 -10.00
CA GLU A 174 2.42 -6.80 -8.97
C GLU A 174 3.00 -6.75 -7.55
N SER A 175 4.17 -7.36 -7.35
CA SER A 175 4.83 -7.35 -6.05
C SER A 175 5.24 -5.94 -5.64
N GLU A 176 5.69 -5.12 -6.58
CA GLU A 176 6.01 -3.71 -6.38
C GLU A 176 4.75 -2.94 -5.95
N LEU A 177 3.63 -3.15 -6.64
CA LEU A 177 2.37 -2.47 -6.32
C LEU A 177 1.85 -2.85 -4.92
N LYS A 178 1.87 -4.16 -4.60
CA LYS A 178 1.42 -4.67 -3.30
C LYS A 178 2.31 -4.16 -2.15
N ASN A 179 3.62 -4.17 -2.33
CA ASN A 179 4.57 -3.62 -1.35
C ASN A 179 4.44 -2.10 -1.23
N GLY A 180 4.24 -1.38 -2.33
CA GLY A 180 3.99 0.05 -2.32
C GLY A 180 2.74 0.43 -1.52
N ARG A 181 1.62 -0.29 -1.72
CA ARG A 181 0.39 -0.11 -0.94
C ARG A 181 0.61 -0.36 0.55
N ALA A 182 1.29 -1.45 0.90
CA ALA A 182 1.63 -1.75 2.29
C ALA A 182 2.51 -0.65 2.91
N ALA A 183 3.52 -0.15 2.18
CA ALA A 183 4.41 0.91 2.64
C ALA A 183 3.67 2.25 2.85
N MET A 184 2.72 2.60 1.97
CA MET A 184 1.91 3.82 2.15
C MET A 184 1.10 3.77 3.46
N ILE A 185 0.48 2.62 3.76
CA ILE A 185 -0.26 2.41 5.01
C ILE A 185 0.69 2.41 6.21
N ALA A 186 1.85 1.78 6.09
CA ALA A 186 2.86 1.74 7.15
C ALA A 186 3.36 3.15 7.50
N MET A 187 3.66 3.98 6.49
CA MET A 187 4.08 5.38 6.70
C MET A 187 2.99 6.20 7.38
N ALA A 188 1.73 6.08 6.93
CA ALA A 188 0.60 6.76 7.56
C ALA A 188 0.44 6.35 9.04
N SER A 189 0.67 5.07 9.35
CA SER A 189 0.63 4.54 10.71
C SER A 189 1.76 5.10 11.58
N LEU A 190 2.98 5.19 11.04
CA LEU A 190 4.14 5.79 11.75
C LEU A 190 3.92 7.27 12.06
N PHE A 191 3.37 8.03 11.11
CA PHE A 191 3.02 9.44 11.37
C PHE A 191 1.93 9.56 12.43
N SER A 192 0.89 8.73 12.38
CA SER A 192 -0.19 8.74 13.37
C SER A 192 0.34 8.40 14.76
N PHE A 193 1.22 7.41 14.86
CA PHE A 193 1.89 7.01 16.10
C PHE A 193 2.67 8.15 16.76
N LYS A 194 3.43 8.94 15.97
CA LYS A 194 4.18 10.08 16.51
C LYS A 194 3.32 11.32 16.74
N ALA A 195 2.28 11.55 15.94
CA ALA A 195 1.41 12.71 16.06
C ALA A 195 0.38 12.58 17.20
N VAL A 196 -0.07 11.36 17.49
CA VAL A 196 -1.08 11.07 18.50
C VAL A 196 -0.57 9.94 19.40
N GLU A 197 -0.22 10.29 20.64
CA GLU A 197 0.22 9.34 21.66
C GLU A 197 -0.84 8.25 21.89
N GLY A 198 -0.43 6.98 21.98
CA GLY A 198 -1.33 5.84 22.19
C GLY A 198 -2.18 5.42 20.98
N SER A 199 -2.04 6.07 19.81
CA SER A 199 -2.85 5.76 18.62
C SER A 199 -2.52 4.41 17.98
N VAL A 200 -1.28 3.91 18.14
CA VAL A 200 -0.85 2.60 17.63
C VAL A 200 -0.23 1.78 18.77
N PRO A 201 -1.05 1.09 19.59
CA PRO A 201 -0.57 0.36 20.78
C PRO A 201 0.46 -0.74 20.48
N LEU A 202 0.39 -1.31 19.27
CA LEU A 202 1.32 -2.36 18.85
C LEU A 202 2.75 -1.83 18.66
N MET A 203 2.92 -0.56 18.26
CA MET A 203 4.23 0.06 18.07
C MET A 203 4.94 0.37 19.39
N GLU A 204 4.17 0.72 20.44
CA GLU A 204 4.69 0.86 21.80
C GLU A 204 5.20 -0.48 22.35
N LEU A 205 4.49 -1.57 22.06
CA LEU A 205 4.85 -2.92 22.53
C LEU A 205 6.16 -3.43 21.91
N ILE A 206 6.44 -3.10 20.66
CA ILE A 206 7.67 -3.50 19.95
C ILE A 206 8.86 -2.56 20.23
N GLY A 207 8.68 -1.59 21.14
CA GLY A 207 9.74 -0.68 21.56
C GLY A 207 10.16 0.32 20.47
N ALA A 208 9.25 0.67 19.56
CA ALA A 208 9.49 1.68 18.52
C ALA A 208 9.27 3.11 19.05
N ASN A 209 9.67 3.38 20.30
CA ASN A 209 9.51 4.67 20.96
C ASN A 209 10.66 5.61 20.62
#